data_AF-A0A9D1VAS0-F1
#
_entry.id   AF-A0A9D1VAS0-F1
#
_cell.length_a   1.000
_cell.length_b   1.000
_cell.length_c   1.000
_cell.angle_alpha   90.00
_cell.angle_beta   90.00
_cell.angle_gamma   90.00
#
_symmetry.space_group_name_H-M   'P 1'
#
loop_
_entity.id
_entity.type
_entity.pdbx_description
1 polymer ?
#
loop_
_entity_poly.entity_id
_entity_poly.type
_entity_poly.pdbx_seq_one_letter_code
_entity_poly.pdbx_strand_id
1 'polypeptide(L)'
;FSGEDTSRNYKHPIRRVVVYDKETMQEPIELLTNNAKWSAETVAALYKARWDIEIFFKTIKQLLRVKSFVGTNANAVYTQIWTAMIAVLLLRMLKAQSKFAWHMSNLVSFLRLNLFNKIDLWKWLNEPFEKPPPRQKTLWEGVLL
;
A
#
# COMPACT_ATOMS: atom_id res chain seq x y z
N PHE A 1 30.03 -9.41 2.09
CA PHE A 1 29.91 -10.28 3.28
C PHE A 1 31.28 -10.83 3.63
N SER A 2 32.00 -10.21 4.57
CA SER A 2 33.32 -10.63 5.05
C SER A 2 33.26 -11.02 6.53
N GLY A 3 32.37 -11.95 6.89
CA GLY A 3 32.44 -12.62 8.18
C GLY A 3 33.31 -13.87 8.04
N GLU A 4 34.35 -14.00 8.86
CA GLU A 4 35.32 -15.12 8.79
C GLU A 4 34.66 -16.50 8.85
N ASP A 5 33.53 -16.65 9.56
CA ASP A 5 32.85 -17.94 9.73
C ASP A 5 31.71 -18.22 8.74
N THR A 6 31.33 -17.26 7.89
CA THR A 6 30.22 -17.45 6.93
C THR A 6 30.55 -18.51 5.88
N SER A 7 31.83 -18.61 5.49
CA SER A 7 32.35 -19.63 4.56
C SER A 7 32.33 -21.05 5.15
N ARG A 8 32.54 -21.19 6.47
CA ARG A 8 32.54 -22.49 7.16
C ARG A 8 31.14 -23.10 7.24
N ASN A 9 30.12 -22.27 7.46
CA ASN A 9 28.75 -22.72 7.73
C ASN A 9 27.92 -22.97 6.46
N TYR A 10 28.28 -22.40 5.31
CA TYR A 10 27.53 -22.59 4.06
C TYR A 10 28.47 -22.87 2.89
N LYS A 11 28.64 -24.16 2.56
CA LYS A 11 29.58 -24.64 1.53
C LYS A 11 29.04 -24.60 0.09
N HIS A 12 27.77 -24.28 -0.09
CA HIS A 12 27.13 -24.29 -1.41
C HIS A 12 27.30 -22.94 -2.13
N PRO A 13 27.45 -22.95 -3.47
CA PRO A 13 27.55 -21.72 -4.25
C PRO A 13 26.27 -20.88 -4.09
N ILE A 14 26.45 -19.60 -3.78
CA ILE A 14 25.36 -18.62 -3.70
C ILE A 14 25.48 -17.72 -4.93
N ARG A 15 24.35 -17.48 -5.59
CA ARG A 15 24.28 -16.56 -6.71
C ARG A 15 23.95 -15.15 -6.20
N ARG A 16 24.75 -14.17 -6.64
CA ARG A 16 24.47 -12.75 -6.45
C ARG A 16 23.73 -12.21 -7.66
N VAL A 17 22.62 -11.52 -7.43
CA VAL A 17 21.83 -10.80 -8.44
C VAL A 17 21.81 -9.33 -8.04
N VAL A 18 22.27 -8.44 -8.91
CA VAL A 18 22.29 -7.00 -8.65
C VAL A 18 21.19 -6.36 -9.48
N VAL A 19 20.27 -5.66 -8.82
CA VAL A 19 19.14 -4.98 -9.45
C VAL A 19 19.41 -3.49 -9.45
N TYR A 20 19.48 -2.91 -10.65
CA TYR A 20 19.64 -1.47 -10.84
C TYR A 20 18.30 -0.86 -11.20
N ASP A 21 17.83 0.10 -10.40
CA ASP A 21 16.68 0.91 -10.74
C ASP A 21 17.16 2.19 -11.45
N LYS A 22 16.86 2.31 -12.75
CA LYS A 22 17.26 3.46 -13.57
C LYS A 22 16.42 4.72 -13.30
N GLU A 23 15.22 4.58 -12.74
CA GLU A 23 14.32 5.72 -12.53
C GLU A 23 14.61 6.45 -11.22
N THR A 24 14.97 5.71 -10.17
CA THR A 24 15.11 6.29 -8.83
C THR A 24 16.55 6.75 -8.50
N MET A 25 17.53 6.49 -9.38
CA MET A 25 18.98 6.74 -9.14
C MET A 25 19.48 6.27 -7.76
N GLN A 26 18.86 5.22 -7.20
CA GLN A 26 19.21 4.68 -5.88
C GLN A 26 20.36 3.68 -5.97
N GLU A 27 21.00 3.44 -4.83
CA GLU A 27 22.01 2.39 -4.71
C GLU A 27 21.47 1.04 -5.20
N PRO A 28 22.28 0.27 -5.94
CA PRO A 28 21.86 -1.02 -6.49
C PRO A 28 21.50 -2.00 -5.37
N ILE A 29 20.37 -2.68 -5.53
CA ILE A 29 19.94 -3.69 -4.57
C ILE A 29 20.66 -5.00 -4.87
N GLU A 30 21.51 -5.43 -3.94
CA GLU A 30 22.18 -6.74 -4.02
C GLU A 30 21.33 -7.84 -3.38
N LEU A 31 20.91 -8.79 -4.20
CA LEU A 31 20.13 -9.97 -3.80
C LEU A 31 21.01 -11.21 -3.81
N LEU A 32 20.88 -12.03 -2.77
CA LEU A 32 21.54 -13.34 -2.68
C LEU A 32 20.50 -14.43 -2.79
N THR A 33 20.73 -15.40 -3.68
CA THR A 33 19.84 -16.55 -3.87
C THR A 33 20.63 -17.84 -3.98
N ASN A 34 20.08 -18.90 -3.39
CA ASN A 34 20.54 -20.28 -3.59
C ASN A 34 19.98 -20.89 -4.88
N ASN A 35 19.03 -20.21 -5.54
CA ASN A 35 18.38 -20.72 -6.74
C ASN A 35 19.11 -20.25 -8.01
N ALA A 36 19.84 -21.18 -8.63
CA ALA A 36 20.53 -20.95 -9.88
C ALA A 36 19.64 -21.09 -11.13
N LYS A 37 18.45 -21.69 -11.00
CA LYS A 37 17.58 -22.01 -12.15
C LYS A 37 16.71 -20.84 -12.60
N TRP A 38 16.32 -19.96 -11.68
CA TRP A 38 15.44 -18.83 -12.00
C TRP A 38 16.19 -17.70 -12.69
N SER A 39 15.53 -16.93 -13.55
CA SER A 39 16.14 -15.74 -14.14
C SER A 39 16.40 -14.68 -13.07
N ALA A 40 17.35 -13.77 -13.34
CA ALA A 40 17.63 -12.65 -12.44
C ALA A 40 16.38 -11.77 -12.25
N GLU A 41 15.58 -11.63 -13.31
CA GLU A 41 14.31 -10.90 -13.30
C GLU A 41 13.29 -11.53 -12.36
N THR A 42 13.13 -12.86 -12.39
CA THR A 42 12.20 -13.56 -11.47
C THR A 42 12.61 -13.38 -10.01
N VAL A 43 13.91 -13.42 -9.72
CA VAL A 43 14.44 -13.20 -8.36
C VAL A 43 14.16 -11.75 -7.91
N ALA A 44 14.36 -10.79 -8.80
CA ALA A 44 14.04 -9.38 -8.54
C ALA A 44 12.54 -9.16 -8.32
N ALA A 45 11.69 -9.76 -9.15
CA ALA A 45 10.24 -9.68 -9.02
C ALA A 45 9.73 -10.30 -7.71
N LEU A 46 10.31 -11.43 -7.29
CA LEU A 46 9.99 -12.05 -6.00
C LEU A 46 10.42 -11.16 -4.82
N TYR A 47 11.58 -10.51 -4.93
CA TYR A 47 12.01 -9.56 -3.92
C TYR A 47 11.09 -8.33 -3.86
N LYS A 48 10.59 -7.86 -5.00
CA LYS A 48 9.55 -6.82 -5.05
C LYS A 48 8.27 -7.26 -4.34
N ALA A 49 7.80 -8.49 -4.58
CA ALA A 49 6.62 -9.05 -3.91
C ALA A 49 6.80 -9.17 -2.38
N ARG A 50 8.03 -9.43 -1.91
CA ARG A 50 8.34 -9.39 -0.46
C ARG A 50 8.07 -8.00 0.13
N TRP A 51 8.37 -6.93 -0.59
CA TRP A 51 8.08 -5.58 -0.12
C TRP A 51 6.57 -5.32 -0.04
N ASP A 52 5.78 -5.84 -0.98
CA ASP A 52 4.32 -5.74 -0.93
C ASP A 52 3.74 -6.40 0.34
N ILE A 53 4.34 -7.50 0.80
CA ILE A 53 3.98 -8.15 2.08
C ILE A 53 4.28 -7.22 3.26
N GLU A 54 5.42 -6.52 3.26
CA GLU A 54 5.76 -5.57 4.31
C GLU A 54 4.76 -4.40 4.36
N ILE A 55 4.39 -3.86 3.18
CA ILE A 55 3.37 -2.81 3.07
C ILE A 55 2.03 -3.33 3.60
N PHE A 56 1.65 -4.57 3.28
CA PHE A 56 0.44 -5.19 3.82
C PHE A 56 0.46 -5.26 5.36
N PHE A 57 1.55 -5.74 5.97
CA PHE A 57 1.66 -5.78 7.43
C PHE A 57 1.70 -4.39 8.05
N LYS A 58 2.30 -3.40 7.38
CA LYS A 58 2.27 -1.99 7.80
C LYS A 58 0.83 -1.47 7.82
N THR A 59 0.03 -1.77 6.80
CA THR A 59 -1.40 -1.40 6.77
C THR A 59 -2.20 -2.09 7.88
N ILE A 60 -1.97 -3.40 8.13
CA ILE A 60 -2.62 -4.11 9.24
C ILE A 60 -2.28 -3.45 10.58
N LYS A 61 -1.00 -3.15 10.83
CA LYS A 61 -0.58 -2.48 12.07
C LYS A 61 -1.23 -1.10 12.22
N GLN A 62 -1.38 -0.35 11.13
CA GLN A 62 -2.08 0.95 11.15
C GLN A 62 -3.57 0.81 11.50
N LEU A 63 -4.25 -0.21 10.97
CA LEU A 63 -5.67 -0.48 11.24
C LEU A 63 -5.90 -1.11 12.63
N LEU A 64 -4.94 -1.88 13.14
CA LEU A 64 -4.96 -2.38 14.51
C LEU A 64 -4.70 -1.28 15.55
N ARG A 65 -4.14 -0.14 15.14
CA ARG A 65 -3.83 1.00 16.02
C ARG A 65 -5.08 1.80 16.44
N VAL A 66 -6.24 1.17 16.52
CA VAL A 66 -7.46 1.74 17.10
C VAL A 66 -7.29 1.75 18.62
N LYS A 67 -6.67 2.84 19.11
CA LYS A 67 -6.70 3.50 20.44
C LYS A 67 -6.87 2.73 21.77
N SER A 68 -7.39 1.52 21.85
CA SER A 68 -7.44 0.72 23.07
C SER A 68 -7.60 -0.75 22.70
N PHE A 69 -6.90 -1.63 23.41
CA PHE A 69 -7.25 -3.05 23.39
C PHE A 69 -8.70 -3.15 23.88
N VAL A 70 -9.60 -3.67 23.05
CA VAL A 70 -11.02 -3.86 23.39
C VAL A 70 -11.18 -4.87 24.54
N GLY A 71 -10.13 -5.66 24.81
CA GLY A 71 -9.94 -6.44 26.03
C GLY A 71 -8.51 -6.96 26.13
N THR A 72 -8.09 -7.34 27.34
CA THR A 72 -6.74 -7.88 27.63
C THR A 72 -6.63 -9.40 27.43
N ASN A 73 -7.67 -10.04 26.90
CA ASN A 73 -7.69 -11.49 26.67
C ASN A 73 -7.23 -11.86 25.24
N ALA A 74 -6.71 -13.08 25.06
CA ALA A 74 -6.18 -13.53 23.77
C ALA A 74 -7.26 -13.56 22.66
N ASN A 75 -8.50 -13.92 23.01
CA ASN A 75 -9.61 -13.98 22.05
C ASN A 75 -10.00 -12.60 21.50
N ALA A 76 -9.88 -11.55 22.30
CA ALA A 76 -10.09 -10.16 21.90
C ALA A 76 -9.03 -9.76 20.87
N VAL A 77 -7.77 -10.14 21.11
CA VAL A 77 -6.67 -9.89 20.15
C VAL A 77 -6.91 -10.65 18.84
N TYR A 78 -7.30 -11.93 18.88
CA TYR A 78 -7.62 -12.68 17.66
C TYR A 78 -8.77 -12.01 16.88
N THR A 79 -9.85 -11.62 17.55
CA THR A 79 -10.99 -10.95 16.93
C THR A 79 -10.57 -9.61 16.29
N GLN A 80 -9.69 -8.84 16.95
CA GLN A 80 -9.14 -7.61 16.38
C GLN A 80 -8.33 -7.86 15.11
N ILE A 81 -7.50 -8.91 15.10
CA ILE A 81 -6.72 -9.30 13.90
C ILE A 81 -7.65 -9.70 12.76
N TRP A 82 -8.63 -10.58 13.01
CA TRP A 82 -9.61 -10.98 11.99
C TRP A 82 -10.39 -9.79 11.44
N THR A 83 -10.85 -8.89 12.31
CA THR A 83 -11.59 -7.68 11.90
C THR A 83 -10.71 -6.74 11.08
N ALA A 84 -9.46 -6.53 11.48
CA ALA A 84 -8.52 -5.70 10.72
C ALA A 84 -8.24 -6.28 9.33
N MET A 85 -8.09 -7.61 9.22
CA MET A 85 -7.90 -8.27 7.91
C MET A 85 -9.12 -8.10 7.01
N ILE A 86 -10.34 -8.28 7.54
CA ILE A 86 -11.59 -8.04 6.81
C ILE A 86 -11.68 -6.58 6.36
N ALA A 87 -11.36 -5.62 7.24
CA ALA A 87 -11.38 -4.19 6.90
C ALA A 87 -10.39 -3.85 5.78
N VAL A 88 -9.15 -4.37 5.81
CA VAL A 88 -8.17 -4.20 4.71
C VAL A 88 -8.75 -4.72 3.40
N LEU A 89 -9.36 -5.90 3.42
CA LEU A 89 -9.92 -6.52 2.23
C LEU A 89 -11.03 -5.65 1.64
N LEU A 90 -11.96 -5.17 2.48
CA LEU A 90 -13.05 -4.29 2.06
C LEU A 90 -12.52 -2.98 1.48
N LEU A 91 -11.54 -2.34 2.13
CA LEU A 91 -10.92 -1.11 1.63
C LEU A 91 -10.24 -1.31 0.27
N ARG A 92 -9.53 -2.42 0.09
CA ARG A 92 -8.91 -2.77 -1.20
C ARG A 92 -9.96 -3.03 -2.27
N MET A 93 -11.05 -3.72 -1.94
CA MET A 93 -12.16 -3.98 -2.85
C MET A 93 -12.84 -2.67 -3.28
N LEU A 94 -13.12 -1.76 -2.34
CA LEU A 94 -13.71 -0.45 -2.64
C LEU A 94 -12.80 0.37 -3.55
N LYS A 95 -11.48 0.39 -3.26
CA LYS A 95 -10.51 1.05 -4.14
C LYS A 95 -10.45 0.42 -5.54
N ALA A 96 -10.62 -0.90 -5.65
CA ALA A 96 -10.60 -1.59 -6.94
C ALA A 96 -11.87 -1.32 -7.78
N GLN A 97 -13.01 -1.11 -7.13
CA GLN A 97 -14.29 -0.86 -7.80
C GLN A 97 -14.57 0.64 -8.05
N SER A 98 -13.82 1.54 -7.42
CA SER A 98 -13.96 2.98 -7.62
C SER A 98 -13.48 3.42 -9.00
N LYS A 99 -14.28 4.22 -9.70
CA LYS A 99 -13.86 4.88 -10.95
C LYS A 99 -12.84 6.01 -10.69
N PHE A 100 -12.85 6.58 -9.50
CA PHE A 100 -11.91 7.62 -9.08
C PHE A 100 -10.60 7.01 -8.60
N ALA A 101 -9.46 7.59 -8.99
CA ALA A 101 -8.13 7.12 -8.61
C ALA A 101 -7.78 7.49 -7.16
N TRP A 102 -8.37 6.77 -6.20
CA TRP A 102 -8.14 7.01 -4.78
C TRP A 102 -6.73 6.67 -4.31
N HIS A 103 -6.10 7.60 -3.59
CA HIS A 103 -5.02 7.25 -2.68
C HIS A 103 -5.59 6.56 -1.44
N MET A 104 -4.93 5.47 -0.99
CA MET A 104 -5.43 4.62 0.09
C MET A 104 -5.68 5.41 1.39
N SER A 105 -4.76 6.30 1.76
CA SER A 105 -4.88 7.13 2.96
C SER A 105 -6.10 8.06 2.93
N ASN A 106 -6.42 8.61 1.75
CA ASN A 106 -7.57 9.49 1.56
C ASN A 106 -8.87 8.69 1.71
N LEU A 107 -8.98 7.56 1.01
CA LEU A 107 -10.16 6.69 1.09
C LEU A 107 -10.47 6.28 2.54
N VAL A 108 -9.45 5.84 3.29
CA VAL A 108 -9.60 5.46 4.70
C VAL A 108 -10.06 6.65 5.56
N SER A 109 -9.47 7.83 5.35
CA SER A 109 -9.78 9.04 6.14
C SER A 109 -11.21 9.50 5.89
N PHE A 110 -11.64 9.59 4.63
CA PHE A 110 -12.99 10.00 4.29
C PHE A 110 -14.05 8.95 4.67
N LEU A 111 -13.76 7.66 4.48
CA LEU A 111 -14.66 6.59 4.90
C LEU A 111 -14.88 6.66 6.42
N ARG A 112 -13.84 6.93 7.19
CA ARG A 112 -13.95 7.11 8.64
C ARG A 112 -14.83 8.30 9.03
N LEU A 113 -14.75 9.41 8.28
CA LEU A 113 -15.59 10.60 8.52
C LEU A 113 -17.05 10.39 8.14
N ASN A 114 -17.30 9.57 7.10
CA ASN A 114 -18.63 9.36 6.55
C ASN A 114 -19.28 8.02 6.97
N LEU A 115 -18.64 7.24 7.85
CA LEU A 115 -19.10 5.90 8.23
C LEU A 115 -20.52 5.90 8.82
N PHE A 116 -20.90 7.01 9.48
CA PHE A 116 -22.21 7.19 10.11
C PHE A 116 -23.13 8.13 9.35
N ASN A 117 -22.69 8.68 8.21
CA ASN A 117 -23.49 9.57 7.39
C ASN A 117 -24.34 8.77 6.41
N LYS A 118 -25.58 9.21 6.18
CA LYS A 118 -26.43 8.67 5.11
C LYS A 118 -25.96 9.22 3.76
N ILE A 119 -24.91 8.62 3.20
CA ILE A 119 -24.43 8.90 1.85
C ILE A 119 -24.64 7.68 0.96
N ASP A 120 -24.92 7.92 -0.33
CA ASP A 120 -24.80 6.87 -1.33
C ASP A 120 -23.30 6.59 -1.53
N LEU A 121 -22.84 5.46 -0.98
CA LEU A 121 -21.44 5.07 -0.99
C LEU A 121 -20.89 4.98 -2.41
N TRP A 122 -21.65 4.43 -3.36
CA TRP A 122 -21.18 4.24 -4.73
C TRP A 122 -21.07 5.55 -5.49
N LYS A 123 -22.04 6.45 -5.30
CA LYS A 123 -21.99 7.78 -5.89
C LYS A 123 -20.78 8.56 -5.36
N TRP A 124 -20.61 8.60 -4.04
CA TRP A 124 -19.50 9.31 -3.39
C TRP A 124 -18.14 8.70 -3.73
N LEU A 125 -18.04 7.37 -3.79
CA LEU A 125 -16.79 6.69 -4.11
C LEU A 125 -16.33 6.98 -5.55
N ASN A 126 -17.26 7.21 -6.47
CA ASN A 126 -16.95 7.52 -7.87
C ASN A 126 -16.74 9.02 -8.11
N GLU A 127 -17.46 9.89 -7.39
CA GLU A 127 -17.39 11.35 -7.52
C GLU A 127 -17.37 11.99 -6.11
N PRO A 128 -16.21 11.96 -5.42
CA PRO A 128 -16.13 12.42 -4.04
C PRO A 128 -16.13 13.93 -3.86
N PHE A 129 -15.77 14.66 -4.92
CA PHE A 129 -15.71 16.11 -4.92
C PHE A 129 -16.80 16.65 -5.84
N GLU A 130 -17.62 17.56 -5.31
CA GLU A 130 -18.49 18.37 -6.16
C GLU A 130 -17.60 19.20 -7.09
N LYS A 131 -17.91 19.19 -8.40
CA LYS A 131 -17.19 20.04 -9.35
C LYS A 131 -17.37 21.48 -8.89
N PRO A 132 -16.28 22.28 -8.80
CA PRO A 132 -16.44 23.69 -8.47
C PRO A 132 -17.42 24.31 -9.47
N PRO A 133 -18.30 25.22 -9.02
CA PRO A 133 -19.23 25.88 -9.93
C PRO A 133 -18.42 26.45 -11.11
N PRO A 134 -18.92 26.31 -12.36
CA PRO A 134 -18.21 26.80 -13.52
C PRO A 134 -17.83 28.25 -13.27
N ARG A 135 -16.54 28.58 -13.47
CA ARG A 135 -16.02 29.95 -13.38
C ARG A 135 -16.97 30.80 -14.23
N GLN A 136 -17.79 31.64 -13.58
CA GLN A 136 -18.56 32.64 -14.31
C GLN A 136 -17.54 33.46 -15.06
N LYS A 137 -17.53 33.37 -16.40
CA LYS A 137 -16.81 34.33 -17.23
C LYS A 137 -17.36 35.70 -16.84
N THR A 138 -16.57 36.48 -16.13
CA THR A 138 -16.90 37.87 -15.86
C THR A 138 -17.05 38.55 -17.21
N LEU A 139 -18.24 39.09 -17.47
CA LEU A 139 -18.61 39.79 -18.72
C LEU A 139 -17.70 40.99 -19.04
N TRP A 140 -16.80 41.36 -18.11
CA TRP A 140 -15.88 42.49 -18.19
C TRP A 140 -14.59 42.20 -18.98
N GLU A 141 -14.31 40.94 -19.36
CA GLU A 141 -13.11 40.59 -20.14
C GLU A 141 -13.18 41.03 -21.62
N GLY A 142 -14.33 41.54 -22.08
CA GLY A 142 -14.53 42.03 -23.45
C GLY A 142 -14.77 43.54 -23.59
N VAL A 143 -14.67 44.33 -22.52
CA VAL A 143 -15.01 45.77 -22.51
C VAL A 143 -13.76 46.67 -22.37
N LEU A 144 -12.55 46.09 -22.32
CA LEU A 144 -11.28 46.83 -22.14
C LEU A 144 -10.32 46.73 -23.34
N LEU A 145 -10.84 46.53 -24.56
CA LEU A 145 -10.11 46.71 -25.83
C LEU A 145 -10.96 47.57 -26.76
#